data_AF-A0A8H7Y640-F1
#
_entry.id   AF-A0A8H7Y640-F1
#
_cell.length_a   1.000
_cell.length_b   1.000
_cell.length_c   1.000
_cell.angle_alpha   90.00
_cell.angle_beta   90.00
_cell.angle_gamma   90.00
#
_symmetry.space_group_name_H-M   'P 1'
#
loop_
_entity.id
_entity.type
_entity.pdbx_description
1 polymer ?
#
loop_
_entity_poly.entity_id
_entity_poly.type
_entity_poly.pdbx_seq_one_letter_code
_entity_poly.pdbx_strand_id
1 'polypeptide(L)'
;MSKTKPQRQAQNSSKQSHYNTIYDETFRSVHYDNPAIASMANHPNLVGKLEHHAPTTDGSFSICIANGRGVFISRALLESIPSEHRPTLDTTFAGQEVESFAGVLRSLGTTLFPLILKNAKTGESFRVVLHAIVLPKLYIHMFIGGQGSPILRTTAYTNGVPVHGFSFDGSENAKDFTMVQGV
;
A
#
# COMPACT_ATOMS: atom_id res chain seq x y z
N MET A 1 -12.80 -50.46 -30.05
CA MET A 1 -13.45 -49.19 -29.65
C MET A 1 -12.85 -48.74 -28.32
N SER A 2 -12.58 -47.43 -28.24
CA SER A 2 -12.17 -46.57 -27.12
C SER A 2 -10.96 -46.94 -26.23
N LYS A 3 -9.83 -46.25 -26.46
CA LYS A 3 -8.75 -46.02 -25.49
C LYS A 3 -9.00 -44.66 -24.83
N THR A 4 -9.39 -44.62 -23.56
CA THR A 4 -9.51 -43.36 -22.82
C THR A 4 -8.16 -43.04 -22.18
N LYS A 5 -7.45 -42.04 -22.72
CA LYS A 5 -6.26 -41.46 -22.09
C LYS A 5 -6.72 -40.61 -20.89
N PRO A 6 -6.10 -40.72 -19.70
CA PRO A 6 -6.32 -39.75 -18.65
C PRO A 6 -5.71 -38.40 -19.06
N GLN A 7 -6.55 -37.37 -19.11
CA GLN A 7 -6.15 -35.99 -19.29
C GLN A 7 -5.27 -35.57 -18.12
N ARG A 8 -4.03 -35.17 -18.42
CA ARG A 8 -3.19 -34.40 -17.49
C ARG A 8 -3.94 -33.11 -17.17
N GLN A 9 -4.43 -32.99 -15.94
CA GLN A 9 -4.76 -31.69 -15.38
C GLN A 9 -3.49 -30.84 -15.43
N ALA A 10 -3.50 -29.80 -16.27
CA ALA A 10 -2.50 -28.77 -16.23
C ALA A 10 -2.63 -28.09 -14.87
N GLN A 11 -1.71 -28.42 -13.96
CA GLN A 11 -1.43 -27.58 -12.80
C GLN A 11 -1.05 -26.21 -13.36
N ASN A 12 -1.98 -25.26 -13.31
CA ASN A 12 -1.66 -23.84 -13.32
C ASN A 12 -0.90 -23.57 -12.02
N SER A 13 0.38 -23.91 -12.00
CA SER A 13 1.32 -23.29 -11.06
C SER A 13 1.32 -21.81 -11.44
N SER A 14 0.60 -21.00 -10.67
CA SER A 14 0.72 -19.56 -10.71
C SER A 14 2.21 -19.26 -10.61
N LYS A 15 2.78 -18.78 -11.71
CA LYS A 15 4.18 -18.38 -11.79
C LYS A 15 4.30 -17.24 -10.78
N GLN A 16 4.81 -17.53 -9.58
CA GLN A 16 5.05 -16.52 -8.55
C GLN A 16 5.94 -15.47 -9.21
N SER A 17 5.34 -14.33 -9.53
CA SER A 17 6.08 -13.16 -9.97
C SER A 17 6.91 -12.75 -8.77
N HIS A 18 8.20 -13.10 -8.77
CA HIS A 18 9.13 -12.63 -7.78
C HIS A 18 9.28 -11.13 -7.98
N TYR A 19 8.50 -10.34 -7.24
CA TYR A 19 8.69 -8.90 -7.16
C TYR A 19 9.90 -8.62 -6.29
N ASN A 20 10.77 -7.71 -6.74
CA ASN A 20 11.75 -7.10 -5.84
C ASN A 20 10.97 -6.52 -4.66
N THR A 21 11.21 -7.09 -3.48
CA THR A 21 10.46 -6.76 -2.26
C THR A 21 11.31 -5.81 -1.44
N ILE A 22 10.71 -4.66 -1.15
CA ILE A 22 11.30 -3.59 -0.39
C ILE A 22 10.55 -3.51 0.94
N TYR A 23 11.26 -3.75 2.03
CA TYR A 23 10.74 -3.57 3.37
C TYR A 23 11.05 -2.15 3.81
N ASP A 24 10.02 -1.35 3.96
CA ASP A 24 10.16 0.03 4.38
C ASP A 24 10.47 0.14 5.88
N GLU A 25 9.87 -0.75 6.68
CA GLU A 25 9.70 -0.43 8.11
C GLU A 25 10.31 -1.44 9.09
N THR A 26 10.86 -2.56 8.61
CA THR A 26 11.44 -3.60 9.51
C THR A 26 12.67 -3.13 10.27
N PHE A 27 13.31 -2.03 9.86
CA PHE A 27 14.49 -1.47 10.52
C PHE A 27 14.23 -0.16 11.30
N ARG A 28 13.03 0.45 11.21
CA ARG A 28 12.83 1.84 11.68
C ARG A 28 11.78 2.05 12.76
N SER A 29 11.20 0.99 13.35
CA SER A 29 10.27 1.07 14.50
C SER A 29 9.35 2.29 14.45
N VAL A 30 8.74 2.59 13.29
CA VAL A 30 7.99 3.83 13.13
C VAL A 30 6.64 3.63 13.79
N HIS A 31 6.60 4.03 15.05
CA HIS A 31 5.36 4.36 15.73
C HIS A 31 5.03 5.80 15.34
N TYR A 32 3.90 5.98 14.67
CA TYR A 32 3.38 7.31 14.43
C TYR A 32 2.78 7.79 15.75
N ASP A 33 3.53 8.52 16.57
CA ASP A 33 3.07 8.98 17.89
C ASP A 33 1.82 9.88 17.80
N ASN A 34 1.75 10.70 16.75
CA ASN A 34 0.65 11.64 16.50
C ASN A 34 0.12 11.48 15.06
N PRO A 35 -0.55 10.36 14.75
CA PRO A 35 -1.01 10.06 13.40
C PRO A 35 -2.15 11.01 13.01
N ALA A 36 -2.09 11.52 11.78
CA ALA A 36 -3.07 12.50 11.30
C ALA A 36 -3.33 12.39 9.80
N ILE A 37 -4.58 12.59 9.41
CA ILE A 37 -5.05 12.71 8.04
C ILE A 37 -5.46 14.16 7.82
N ALA A 38 -4.51 14.98 7.35
CA ALA A 38 -4.71 16.40 7.09
C ALA A 38 -5.11 16.63 5.63
N SER A 39 -6.06 15.83 5.13
CA SER A 39 -6.67 16.03 3.82
C SER A 39 -8.10 15.48 3.78
N MET A 40 -9.00 16.22 3.13
CA MET A 40 -10.30 15.68 2.73
C MET A 40 -10.22 14.93 1.39
N ALA A 41 -9.01 14.69 0.87
CA ALA A 41 -8.80 14.22 -0.49
C ALA A 41 -9.43 12.85 -0.74
N ASN A 42 -10.65 12.90 -1.26
CA ASN A 42 -11.32 11.82 -1.95
C ASN A 42 -10.81 11.68 -3.40
N HIS A 43 -9.71 12.35 -3.75
CA HIS A 43 -9.06 12.26 -5.06
C HIS A 43 -7.85 11.34 -4.93
N PRO A 44 -7.99 10.05 -5.24
CA PRO A 44 -6.85 9.17 -5.36
C PRO A 44 -5.90 9.72 -6.42
N ASN A 45 -4.61 9.66 -6.11
CA ASN A 45 -3.55 10.12 -6.99
C ASN A 45 -2.50 9.03 -7.23
N LEU A 46 -2.78 7.81 -6.79
CA LEU A 46 -1.99 6.61 -7.07
C LEU A 46 -2.92 5.39 -7.11
N VAL A 47 -2.48 4.36 -7.83
CA VAL A 47 -3.12 3.04 -7.82
C VAL A 47 -2.11 2.01 -7.33
N GLY A 48 -2.47 1.31 -6.25
CA GLY A 48 -1.75 0.14 -5.76
C GLY A 48 -2.40 -1.15 -6.25
N LYS A 49 -1.67 -2.26 -6.16
CA LYS A 49 -2.22 -3.61 -6.36
C LYS A 49 -1.89 -4.52 -5.20
N LEU A 50 -2.85 -5.35 -4.82
CA LEU A 50 -2.64 -6.48 -3.93
C LEU A 50 -1.96 -7.63 -4.69
N GLU A 51 -1.00 -8.30 -4.07
CA GLU A 51 -0.47 -9.56 -4.61
C GLU A 51 -1.51 -10.68 -4.55
N HIS A 52 -2.16 -10.80 -3.40
CA HIS A 52 -3.21 -11.76 -3.13
C HIS A 52 -4.53 -11.02 -3.02
N HIS A 53 -5.43 -11.27 -3.97
CA HIS A 53 -6.74 -10.65 -4.04
C HIS A 53 -7.79 -11.70 -4.39
N ALA A 54 -9.06 -11.37 -4.17
CA ALA A 54 -10.16 -12.22 -4.59
C ALA A 54 -10.09 -12.49 -6.12
N PRO A 55 -10.46 -13.70 -6.58
CA PRO A 55 -10.47 -14.02 -8.01
C PRO A 55 -11.40 -13.14 -8.86
N THR A 56 -12.32 -12.42 -8.22
CA THR A 56 -13.31 -11.54 -8.85
C THR A 56 -12.81 -10.10 -9.06
N THR A 57 -11.61 -9.76 -8.58
CA THR A 57 -11.01 -8.44 -8.74
C THR A 57 -9.63 -8.56 -9.41
N ASP A 58 -9.08 -7.45 -9.89
CA ASP A 58 -7.70 -7.38 -10.38
C ASP A 58 -6.70 -6.93 -9.29
N GLY A 59 -7.16 -6.92 -8.04
CA GLY A 59 -6.41 -6.48 -6.87
C GLY A 59 -6.10 -4.99 -6.81
N SER A 60 -6.56 -4.17 -7.76
CA SER A 60 -6.25 -2.74 -7.76
C SER A 60 -7.04 -1.97 -6.70
N PHE A 61 -6.40 -0.96 -6.11
CA PHE A 61 -7.04 -0.08 -5.14
C PHE A 61 -6.47 1.34 -5.19
N SER A 62 -7.32 2.28 -4.81
CA SER A 62 -7.03 3.71 -4.74
C SER A 62 -6.13 4.06 -3.56
N ILE A 63 -5.07 4.81 -3.83
CA ILE A 63 -4.19 5.40 -2.81
C ILE A 63 -4.29 6.92 -2.93
N CYS A 64 -4.43 7.59 -1.78
CA CYS A 64 -4.27 9.04 -1.68
C CYS A 64 -2.99 9.38 -0.92
N ILE A 65 -2.10 10.10 -1.60
CA ILE A 65 -0.95 10.76 -0.98
C ILE A 65 -1.28 12.22 -0.75
N ALA A 66 -1.28 12.68 0.51
CA ALA A 66 -1.59 14.07 0.83
C ALA A 66 -0.94 14.51 2.17
N ASN A 67 -1.29 15.72 2.63
CA ASN A 67 -0.85 16.22 3.92
C ASN A 67 -1.38 15.35 5.06
N GLY A 68 -0.51 15.03 6.01
CA GLY A 68 -0.81 14.12 7.12
C GLY A 68 0.45 13.36 7.53
N ARG A 69 0.32 12.57 8.59
CA ARG A 69 1.40 11.79 9.21
C ARG A 69 0.91 10.36 9.40
N GLY A 70 1.57 9.41 8.76
CA GLY A 70 1.23 7.99 8.86
C GLY A 70 0.78 7.35 7.56
N VAL A 71 0.80 6.02 7.55
CA VAL A 71 0.19 5.18 6.52
C VAL A 71 -1.06 4.57 7.11
N PHE A 72 -2.19 4.69 6.41
CA PHE A 72 -3.47 4.21 6.87
C PHE A 72 -4.14 3.36 5.80
N ILE A 73 -4.79 2.29 6.23
CA ILE A 73 -5.62 1.45 5.36
C ILE A 73 -7.00 1.27 5.96
N SER A 74 -8.00 1.13 5.08
CA SER A 74 -9.34 0.73 5.49
C SER A 74 -9.36 -0.72 5.95
N ARG A 75 -10.16 -1.05 6.96
CA ARG A 75 -10.48 -2.44 7.34
C ARG A 75 -10.94 -3.25 6.13
N ALA A 76 -11.78 -2.66 5.28
CA ALA A 76 -12.28 -3.31 4.07
C ALA A 76 -11.16 -3.73 3.10
N LEU A 77 -10.12 -2.90 2.93
CA LEU A 77 -8.96 -3.26 2.11
C LEU A 77 -8.22 -4.46 2.71
N LEU A 78 -7.96 -4.45 4.02
CA LEU A 78 -7.31 -5.58 4.69
C LEU A 78 -8.13 -6.88 4.57
N GLU A 79 -9.45 -6.78 4.76
CA GLU A 79 -10.36 -7.93 4.67
C GLU A 79 -10.58 -8.44 3.24
N SER A 80 -10.28 -7.63 2.22
CA SER A 80 -10.34 -8.04 0.81
C SER A 80 -9.26 -9.07 0.42
N ILE A 81 -8.19 -9.17 1.21
CA ILE A 81 -7.15 -10.19 1.05
C ILE A 81 -7.70 -11.52 1.57
N PRO A 82 -7.55 -12.63 0.81
CA PRO A 82 -7.90 -13.98 1.28
C PRO A 82 -7.27 -14.28 2.65
N SER A 83 -8.01 -14.97 3.51
CA SER A 83 -7.65 -15.19 4.91
C SER A 83 -6.25 -15.77 5.12
N GLU A 84 -5.84 -16.70 4.25
CA GLU A 84 -4.57 -17.41 4.24
C GLU A 84 -3.38 -16.53 3.84
N HIS A 85 -3.65 -15.38 3.22
CA HIS A 85 -2.64 -14.41 2.78
C HIS A 85 -2.76 -13.08 3.52
N ARG A 86 -3.77 -12.93 4.39
CA ARG A 86 -4.05 -11.67 5.07
C ARG A 86 -2.97 -11.39 6.11
N PRO A 87 -2.34 -10.20 6.08
CA PRO A 87 -1.42 -9.78 7.14
C PRO A 87 -2.07 -9.82 8.52
N THR A 88 -1.29 -10.19 9.54
CA THR A 88 -1.76 -10.23 10.93
C THR A 88 -1.95 -8.80 11.45
N LEU A 89 -3.08 -8.56 12.10
CA LEU A 89 -3.36 -7.31 12.79
C LEU A 89 -2.74 -7.36 14.20
N ASP A 90 -1.83 -6.43 14.48
CA ASP A 90 -1.32 -6.18 15.82
C ASP A 90 -2.23 -5.17 16.54
N THR A 91 -2.84 -5.60 17.64
CA THR A 91 -3.77 -4.78 18.42
C THR A 91 -3.12 -4.02 19.56
N THR A 92 -1.79 -4.06 19.70
CA THR A 92 -1.04 -3.36 20.77
C THR A 92 -1.38 -1.86 20.82
N PHE A 93 -1.61 -1.24 19.66
CA PHE A 93 -1.98 0.17 19.51
C PHE A 93 -3.45 0.39 19.12
N ALA A 94 -4.33 -0.58 19.38
CA ALA A 94 -5.75 -0.41 19.13
C ALA A 94 -6.34 0.74 19.96
N GLY A 95 -7.25 1.51 19.36
CA GLY A 95 -7.88 2.66 19.99
C GLY A 95 -7.07 3.96 19.89
N GLN A 96 -5.88 3.94 19.31
CA GLN A 96 -5.08 5.14 19.02
C GLN A 96 -5.91 6.13 18.21
N GLU A 97 -5.91 7.39 18.67
CA GLU A 97 -6.63 8.47 18.02
C GLU A 97 -5.87 8.96 16.80
N VAL A 98 -6.59 9.07 15.68
CA VAL A 98 -6.10 9.63 14.43
C VAL A 98 -6.89 10.90 14.14
N GLU A 99 -6.21 12.03 14.16
CA GLU A 99 -6.81 13.31 13.81
C GLU A 99 -7.19 13.32 12.33
N SER A 100 -8.41 13.73 12.00
CA SER A 100 -8.82 13.95 10.62
C SER A 100 -9.73 15.17 10.50
N PHE A 101 -9.86 15.72 9.29
CA PHE A 101 -10.81 16.80 9.01
C PHE A 101 -12.27 16.43 9.30
N ALA A 102 -12.62 15.14 9.28
CA ALA A 102 -13.96 14.64 9.57
C ALA A 102 -14.17 14.33 11.07
N GLY A 103 -13.18 14.61 11.92
CA GLY A 103 -13.17 14.27 13.34
C GLY A 103 -12.15 13.20 13.69
N VAL A 104 -12.18 12.73 14.93
CA VAL A 104 -11.25 11.71 15.43
C VAL A 104 -11.69 10.32 14.97
N LEU A 105 -10.78 9.61 14.31
CA LEU A 105 -10.91 8.18 14.03
C LEU A 105 -10.12 7.39 15.08
N ARG A 106 -10.54 6.16 15.36
CA ARG A 106 -9.83 5.25 16.27
C ARG A 106 -9.29 4.06 15.50
N SER A 107 -8.01 3.75 15.70
CA SER A 107 -7.35 2.60 15.07
C SER A 107 -7.91 1.26 15.58
N LEU A 108 -7.87 0.24 14.72
CA LEU A 108 -8.06 -1.15 15.10
C LEU A 108 -6.76 -1.83 15.52
N GLY A 109 -5.63 -1.19 15.23
CA GLY A 109 -4.29 -1.76 15.36
C GLY A 109 -3.41 -1.38 14.17
N THR A 110 -2.29 -2.05 14.03
CA THR A 110 -1.34 -1.88 12.93
C THR A 110 -1.06 -3.19 12.21
N THR A 111 -0.52 -3.12 11.00
CA THR A 111 -0.10 -4.29 10.23
C THR A 111 1.03 -3.94 9.27
N LEU A 112 1.87 -4.92 8.92
CA LEU A 112 2.77 -4.82 7.79
C LEU A 112 2.01 -5.13 6.51
N PHE A 113 1.63 -4.10 5.76
CA PHE A 113 0.77 -4.20 4.59
C PHE A 113 1.60 -4.25 3.29
N PRO A 114 1.60 -5.39 2.57
CA PRO A 114 2.26 -5.49 1.27
C PRO A 114 1.37 -4.91 0.17
N LEU A 115 1.97 -4.10 -0.71
CA LEU A 115 1.34 -3.69 -1.96
C LEU A 115 2.36 -3.65 -3.11
N ILE A 116 1.84 -3.70 -4.32
CA ILE A 116 2.61 -3.62 -5.56
C ILE A 116 2.39 -2.22 -6.15
N LEU A 117 3.49 -1.56 -6.45
CA LEU A 117 3.54 -0.30 -7.19
C LEU A 117 4.29 -0.49 -8.50
N LYS A 118 4.12 0.47 -9.43
CA LYS A 118 4.79 0.45 -10.72
C LYS A 118 5.74 1.64 -10.83
N ASN A 119 6.99 1.35 -11.17
CA ASN A 119 7.99 2.38 -11.44
C ASN A 119 7.61 3.11 -12.73
N ALA A 120 7.47 4.43 -12.64
CA ALA A 120 7.10 5.30 -13.76
C ALA A 120 8.16 5.37 -14.86
N LYS A 121 9.44 5.25 -14.49
CA LYS A 121 10.58 5.33 -15.42
C LYS A 121 10.80 4.02 -16.16
N THR A 122 10.79 2.89 -15.44
CA THR A 122 11.14 1.57 -16.01
C THR A 122 9.92 0.75 -16.41
N GLY A 123 8.74 1.08 -15.87
CA GLY A 123 7.53 0.27 -16.03
C GLY A 123 7.51 -1.00 -15.19
N GLU A 124 8.57 -1.28 -14.43
CA GLU A 124 8.68 -2.48 -13.59
C GLU A 124 7.77 -2.39 -12.37
N SER A 125 7.16 -3.51 -12.02
CA SER A 125 6.40 -3.63 -10.78
C SER A 125 7.32 -4.05 -9.64
N PHE A 126 7.14 -3.46 -8.48
CA PHE A 126 7.90 -3.79 -7.27
C PHE A 126 6.96 -3.87 -6.08
N ARG A 127 7.33 -4.69 -5.08
CA ARG A 127 6.56 -4.84 -3.86
C ARG A 127 7.14 -3.93 -2.79
N VAL A 128 6.27 -3.18 -2.12
CA VAL A 128 6.61 -2.43 -0.92
C VAL A 128 5.77 -2.95 0.24
N VAL A 129 6.40 -3.10 1.41
CA VAL A 129 5.72 -3.48 2.66
C VAL A 129 5.78 -2.32 3.62
N LEU A 130 4.62 -1.75 3.96
CA LEU A 130 4.48 -0.55 4.78
C LEU A 130 3.86 -0.88 6.13
N HIS A 131 4.24 -0.19 7.21
CA HIS A 131 3.55 -0.31 8.49
C HIS A 131 2.31 0.59 8.48
N ALA A 132 1.15 -0.02 8.35
CA ALA A 132 -0.11 0.67 8.20
C ALA A 132 -0.94 0.64 9.49
N ILE A 133 -1.52 1.78 9.86
CA ILE A 133 -2.58 1.88 10.85
C ILE A 133 -3.90 1.47 10.19
N VAL A 134 -4.61 0.52 10.79
CA VAL A 134 -5.88 0.02 10.26
C VAL A 134 -7.03 0.83 10.84
N LEU A 135 -7.83 1.45 9.98
CA LEU A 135 -8.97 2.26 10.38
C LEU A 135 -10.30 1.57 10.01
N PRO A 136 -11.32 1.61 10.89
CA PRO A 136 -12.58 0.91 10.63
C PRO A 136 -13.38 1.53 9.48
N LYS A 137 -13.28 2.85 9.28
CA LYS A 137 -14.06 3.61 8.30
C LYS A 137 -13.19 4.69 7.65
N LEU A 138 -12.25 4.26 6.81
CA LEU A 138 -11.50 5.16 5.93
C LEU A 138 -12.22 5.25 4.57
N TYR A 139 -12.49 6.47 4.09
CA TYR A 139 -13.22 6.70 2.83
C TYR A 139 -12.49 6.24 1.57
N ILE A 140 -11.16 6.16 1.66
CA ILE A 140 -10.29 5.60 0.62
C ILE A 140 -9.65 4.32 1.13
N HIS A 141 -9.25 3.43 0.23
CA HIS A 141 -8.65 2.16 0.63
C HIS A 141 -7.32 2.35 1.36
N MET A 142 -6.53 3.34 0.94
CA MET A 142 -5.25 3.67 1.54
C MET A 142 -4.95 5.17 1.50
N PHE A 143 -4.39 5.68 2.59
CA PHE A 143 -3.86 7.04 2.72
C PHE A 143 -2.38 6.99 3.13
N ILE A 144 -1.54 7.80 2.49
CA ILE A 144 -0.14 8.00 2.86
C ILE A 144 0.07 9.48 3.15
N GLY A 145 0.40 9.79 4.40
CA GLY A 145 0.77 11.12 4.83
C GLY A 145 2.17 11.47 4.33
N GLY A 146 2.29 12.62 3.65
CA GLY A 146 3.58 13.11 3.16
C GLY A 146 4.43 13.83 4.21
N GLN A 147 3.86 14.26 5.34
CA GLN A 147 4.61 14.98 6.37
C GLN A 147 5.36 14.00 7.26
N GLY A 148 6.69 14.20 7.38
CA GLY A 148 7.53 13.31 8.16
C GLY A 148 7.57 11.88 7.62
N SER A 149 7.17 11.67 6.36
CA SER A 149 7.22 10.36 5.73
C SER A 149 8.68 9.90 5.62
N PRO A 150 9.04 8.72 6.15
CA PRO A 150 10.39 8.20 6.00
C PRO A 150 10.71 7.80 4.55
N ILE A 151 9.70 7.63 3.69
CA ILE A 151 9.85 7.18 2.30
C ILE A 151 9.49 8.18 1.24
N LEU A 152 8.44 8.97 1.46
CA LEU A 152 7.99 9.90 0.45
C LEU A 152 8.91 11.11 0.51
N ARG A 153 9.75 11.27 -0.52
CA ARG A 153 10.73 12.35 -0.59
C ARG A 153 10.24 13.52 -1.41
N THR A 154 9.57 13.23 -2.52
CA THR A 154 9.11 14.28 -3.44
C THR A 154 7.74 13.98 -4.00
N THR A 155 7.00 15.06 -4.28
CA THR A 155 5.85 15.04 -5.17
C THR A 155 6.08 16.14 -6.20
N ALA A 156 6.22 15.75 -7.46
CA ALA A 156 6.36 16.66 -8.60
C ALA A 156 5.14 16.51 -9.52
N TYR A 157 4.88 17.50 -10.36
CA TYR A 157 3.85 17.41 -11.39
C TYR A 157 4.54 17.33 -12.75
N THR A 158 4.32 16.24 -13.48
CA THR A 158 4.82 16.06 -14.85
C THR A 158 3.62 15.92 -15.78
N ASN A 159 3.48 16.83 -16.75
CA ASN A 159 2.33 16.87 -17.67
C ASN A 159 0.97 16.87 -16.96
N GLY A 160 0.86 17.55 -15.81
CA GLY A 160 -0.37 17.61 -15.01
C GLY A 160 -0.63 16.39 -14.13
N VAL A 161 0.19 15.34 -14.21
CA VAL A 161 0.06 14.13 -13.39
C VAL A 161 1.05 14.17 -12.23
N PRO A 162 0.63 13.90 -10.98
CA PRO A 162 1.57 13.82 -9.87
C PRO A 162 2.51 12.63 -10.04
N VAL A 163 3.78 12.83 -9.72
CA VAL A 163 4.82 11.79 -9.68
C VAL A 163 5.45 11.85 -8.30
N HIS A 164 5.38 10.73 -7.60
CA HIS A 164 5.84 10.58 -6.23
C HIS A 164 7.19 9.88 -6.22
N GLY A 165 8.19 10.51 -5.62
CA GLY A 165 9.53 9.95 -5.42
C GLY A 165 9.63 9.26 -4.07
N PHE A 166 9.87 7.96 -4.09
CA PHE A 166 10.11 7.15 -2.89
C PHE A 166 11.59 6.87 -2.73
N SER A 167 12.14 7.11 -1.53
CA SER A 167 13.43 6.57 -1.11
C SER A 167 13.20 5.44 -0.13
N PHE A 168 13.86 4.30 -0.38
CA PHE A 168 13.72 3.10 0.45
C PHE A 168 15.00 2.77 1.23
N ASP A 169 16.11 3.37 0.85
CA ASP A 169 17.41 3.31 1.53
C ASP A 169 17.64 4.51 2.47
N GLY A 170 16.71 5.47 2.48
CA GLY A 170 16.86 6.73 3.19
C GLY A 170 17.79 7.73 2.50
N SER A 171 18.21 7.47 1.25
CA SER A 171 18.90 8.44 0.42
C SER A 171 18.07 9.72 0.29
N GLU A 172 18.73 10.87 0.38
CA GLU A 172 18.17 12.19 0.09
C GLU A 172 18.48 12.63 -1.35
N ASN A 173 19.24 11.81 -2.10
CA ASN A 173 19.60 12.12 -3.48
C ASN A 173 18.48 11.70 -4.43
N ALA A 174 17.88 12.70 -5.08
CA ALA A 174 16.72 12.50 -5.96
C ALA A 174 16.95 11.55 -7.15
N LYS A 175 18.21 11.26 -7.49
CA LYS A 175 18.54 10.27 -8.53
C LYS A 175 18.25 8.84 -8.10
N ASP A 176 18.27 8.57 -6.80
CA ASP A 176 18.09 7.25 -6.21
C ASP A 176 16.61 6.95 -5.93
N PHE A 177 15.73 7.94 -6.14
CA PHE A 177 14.31 7.78 -5.88
C PHE A 177 13.65 6.87 -6.91
N THR A 178 12.84 5.94 -6.41
CA THR A 178 11.89 5.19 -7.22
C THR A 178 10.69 6.08 -7.49
N MET A 179 10.51 6.47 -8.75
CA MET A 179 9.39 7.32 -9.14
C MET A 179 8.15 6.48 -9.41
N VAL A 180 7.03 6.83 -8.80
CA VAL A 180 5.72 6.22 -9.02
C VAL A 180 4.79 7.29 -9.56
N GLN A 181 4.17 7.02 -10.70
CA GLN A 181 3.29 7.98 -11.37
C GLN A 181 1.86 7.81 -10.86
N GLY A 182 1.21 8.94 -10.67
CA GLY A 182 -0.20 9.00 -10.34
C GLY A 182 -1.15 8.73 -11.50
N VAL A 183 -2.43 8.76 -11.16
CA VAL A 183 -3.55 8.60 -12.10
C VAL A 183 -4.18 9.92 -12.45
#